data_AF-A0A2R9B8Y9-F1
#
_entry.id   AF-A0A2R9B8Y9-F1
#
_cell.length_a   1.000
_cell.length_b   1.000
_cell.length_c   1.000
_cell.angle_alpha   90.00
_cell.angle_beta   90.00
_cell.angle_gamma   90.00
#
_symmetry.space_group_name_H-M   'P 1'
#
loop_
_entity.id
_entity.type
_entity.pdbx_description
1 polymer ?
#
loop_
_entity_poly.entity_id
_entity_poly.type
_entity_poly.pdbx_seq_one_letter_code
_entity_poly.pdbx_strand_id
1 'polypeptide(L)'
;MEPAGLERLLRELLLPDTERIRRATEQLQIVLRAPAALPALCDLLASAADPQIRQFAAVLTRRRLNTRWRRLAAEQRESLKSLILTALQRETEWGFCC
;
A
#
# COMPACT_ATOMS: atom_id res chain seq x y z
N MET A 1 7.32 7.23 8.20
CA MET A 1 7.34 7.97 6.91
C MET A 1 5.93 8.41 6.67
N GLU A 2 5.75 9.68 6.34
CA GLU A 2 4.42 10.26 6.13
C GLU A 2 3.73 9.61 4.92
N PRO A 3 2.41 9.37 4.97
CA PRO A 3 1.65 8.75 3.88
C PRO A 3 1.80 9.52 2.57
N ALA A 4 1.87 10.86 2.63
CA ALA A 4 2.07 11.72 1.47
C ALA A 4 3.41 11.46 0.74
N GLY A 5 4.47 11.11 1.47
CA GLY A 5 5.78 10.77 0.88
C GLY A 5 5.75 9.41 0.18
N LEU A 6 5.02 8.45 0.75
CA LEU A 6 4.84 7.13 0.15
C LEU A 6 3.96 7.20 -1.10
N GLU A 7 2.88 7.99 -1.06
CA GLU A 7 2.00 8.22 -2.20
C GLU A 7 2.76 8.77 -3.41
N ARG A 8 3.62 9.77 -3.20
CA ARG A 8 4.46 10.32 -4.28
C ARG A 8 5.37 9.24 -4.87
N LEU A 9 5.99 8.42 -4.03
CA LEU A 9 6.85 7.32 -4.49
C LEU A 9 6.07 6.29 -5.31
N LEU A 10 4.85 5.94 -4.89
CA LEU A 10 3.98 5.05 -5.65
C LEU A 10 3.57 5.64 -6.99
N ARG A 11 3.27 6.94 -7.05
CA ARG A 11 2.98 7.63 -8.33
C ARG A 11 4.16 7.59 -9.29
N GLU A 12 5.38 7.80 -8.79
CA GLU A 12 6.58 7.77 -9.64
C GLU A 12 6.81 6.39 -10.29
N LEU A 13 6.39 5.32 -9.63
CA LEU A 13 6.46 3.96 -10.18
C LEU A 13 5.42 3.68 -11.28
N LEU A 14 4.39 4.51 -11.41
CA LEU A 14 3.36 4.39 -12.46
C LEU A 14 3.69 5.20 -13.72
N LEU A 15 4.74 6.03 -13.68
CA LEU A 15 5.17 6.82 -14.83
C LEU A 15 6.02 5.98 -15.79
N PRO A 16 5.91 6.18 -17.12
CA PRO A 16 6.66 5.42 -18.12
C PRO A 16 8.12 5.92 -18.26
N ASP A 17 8.89 5.87 -17.17
CA ASP A 17 10.32 6.23 -17.14
C ASP A 17 11.12 5.16 -16.42
N THR A 18 11.89 4.38 -17.17
CA THR A 18 12.63 3.21 -16.67
C THR A 18 13.64 3.56 -15.58
N GLU A 19 14.39 4.65 -15.72
CA GLU A 19 15.39 5.04 -14.71
C GLU A 19 14.71 5.57 -13.45
N ARG A 20 13.62 6.31 -13.61
CA ARG A 20 12.82 6.77 -12.47
C ARG A 20 12.16 5.62 -11.74
N ILE A 21 11.57 4.66 -12.45
CA ILE A 21 11.00 3.43 -11.88
C ILE A 21 12.08 2.67 -11.10
N ARG A 22 13.28 2.50 -11.66
CA ARG A 22 14.37 1.78 -10.98
C ARG A 22 14.74 2.44 -9.66
N ARG A 23 15.00 3.75 -9.67
CA ARG A 23 15.35 4.52 -8.46
C ARG A 23 14.22 4.51 -7.42
N ALA A 24 12.98 4.72 -7.86
CA ALA A 24 11.81 4.67 -6.98
C ALA A 24 11.61 3.27 -6.38
N THR A 25 11.92 2.21 -7.13
CA THR A 25 11.83 0.83 -6.65
C THR A 25 12.89 0.54 -5.58
N GLU A 26 14.11 1.00 -5.77
CA GLU A 26 15.18 0.90 -4.77
C GLU A 26 14.79 1.63 -3.48
N GLN A 27 14.27 2.86 -3.59
CA GLN A 27 13.76 3.63 -2.46
C GLN A 27 12.58 2.93 -1.77
N LEU A 28 11.63 2.39 -2.54
CA LEU A 28 10.47 1.68 -2.01
C LEU A 28 10.91 0.46 -1.19
N GLN A 29 11.91 -0.29 -1.65
CA GLN A 29 12.45 -1.42 -0.89
C GLN A 29 13.02 -1.02 0.47
N ILE A 30 13.71 0.13 0.54
CA ILE A 30 14.25 0.66 1.81
C ILE A 30 13.09 1.05 2.74
N VAL A 31 12.13 1.81 2.23
CA VAL A 31 10.95 2.25 2.98
C VAL A 31 10.18 1.05 3.53
N LEU A 32 9.95 0.03 2.72
CA LEU A 32 9.20 -1.15 3.11
C LEU A 32 9.91 -1.98 4.20
N ARG A 33 11.21 -1.79 4.46
CA ARG A 33 11.87 -2.44 5.60
C ARG A 33 11.44 -1.83 6.94
N ALA A 34 11.13 -0.54 6.97
CA ALA A 34 10.74 0.15 8.19
C ALA A 34 9.39 -0.36 8.75
N PRO A 35 9.23 -0.49 10.08
CA PRO A 35 7.96 -0.95 10.68
C PRO A 35 6.80 0.02 10.40
N ALA A 36 7.09 1.32 10.32
CA ALA A 36 6.12 2.38 10.02
C ALA A 36 5.52 2.32 8.61
N ALA A 37 6.06 1.50 7.71
CA ALA A 37 5.54 1.39 6.35
C ALA A 37 4.22 0.61 6.26
N LEU A 38 3.89 -0.27 7.21
CA LEU A 38 2.59 -0.94 7.20
C LEU A 38 1.44 0.05 7.50
N PRO A 39 1.48 0.84 8.59
CA PRO A 39 0.48 1.88 8.83
C PRO A 39 0.33 2.84 7.64
N ALA A 40 1.43 3.33 7.08
CA ALA A 40 1.38 4.24 5.94
C ALA A 40 0.71 3.62 4.70
N LEU A 41 0.93 2.33 4.43
CA LEU A 41 0.24 1.62 3.35
C LEU A 41 -1.26 1.45 3.63
N CYS A 42 -1.64 1.21 4.90
CA CYS A 42 -3.04 1.11 5.29
C CYS A 42 -3.77 2.45 5.17
N ASP A 43 -3.11 3.55 5.51
CA ASP A 43 -3.65 4.90 5.33
C ASP A 43 -3.91 5.17 3.85
N LEU A 44 -2.93 4.91 2.98
CA LEU A 44 -3.11 5.08 1.53
C LEU A 44 -4.21 4.19 0.95
N LEU A 45 -4.30 2.95 1.40
CA LEU A 45 -5.36 2.04 1.01
C LEU A 45 -6.75 2.57 1.39
N ALA A 46 -6.87 3.25 2.53
CA ALA A 46 -8.14 3.75 3.04
C ALA A 46 -8.51 5.17 2.54
N SER A 47 -7.52 6.00 2.20
CA SER A 47 -7.74 7.44 1.98
C SER A 47 -7.16 8.01 0.68
N ALA A 48 -6.36 7.25 -0.10
CA ALA A 48 -5.82 7.81 -1.34
C ALA A 48 -6.95 8.10 -2.33
N ALA A 49 -6.93 9.31 -2.91
CA ALA A 49 -7.95 9.73 -3.88
C ALA A 49 -7.85 8.94 -5.20
N ASP A 50 -6.61 8.66 -5.61
CA ASP A 50 -6.30 7.93 -6.83
C ASP A 50 -6.52 6.41 -6.62
N PRO A 51 -7.43 5.77 -7.37
CA PRO A 51 -7.69 4.34 -7.24
C PRO A 51 -6.48 3.46 -7.57
N GLN A 52 -5.63 3.86 -8.53
CA GLN A 52 -4.43 3.10 -8.87
C GLN A 52 -3.47 3.05 -7.68
N ILE A 53 -3.39 4.15 -6.92
CA ILE A 53 -2.60 4.21 -5.68
C ILE A 53 -3.21 3.35 -4.58
N ARG A 54 -4.54 3.37 -4.39
CA ARG A 54 -5.22 2.49 -3.41
C ARG A 54 -4.96 1.02 -3.72
N GLN A 55 -5.15 0.62 -4.97
CA GLN A 55 -4.92 -0.74 -5.43
C GLN A 55 -3.45 -1.14 -5.29
N PHE A 56 -2.52 -0.25 -5.63
CA PHE A 56 -1.09 -0.53 -5.47
C PHE A 56 -0.69 -0.67 -4.00
N ALA A 57 -1.20 0.20 -3.12
CA ALA A 57 -1.04 0.08 -1.68
C ALA A 57 -1.62 -1.24 -1.14
N ALA A 58 -2.75 -1.71 -1.67
CA ALA A 58 -3.34 -3.01 -1.34
C ALA A 58 -2.45 -4.18 -1.71
N VAL A 59 -1.88 -4.18 -2.91
CA VAL A 59 -0.93 -5.21 -3.37
C VAL A 59 0.29 -5.27 -2.46
N LEU A 60 0.88 -4.11 -2.14
CA LEU A 60 2.05 -4.02 -1.27
C LEU A 60 1.74 -4.45 0.17
N THR A 61 0.59 -4.06 0.70
CA THR A 61 0.10 -4.48 2.02
C THR A 61 -0.04 -6.00 2.05
N ARG A 62 -0.74 -6.60 1.09
CA ARG A 62 -0.93 -8.06 0.99
C ARG A 62 0.41 -8.80 0.94
N ARG A 63 1.34 -8.35 0.09
CA ARG A 63 2.68 -8.96 -0.04
C ARG A 63 3.43 -8.97 1.29
N ARG A 64 3.33 -7.87 2.06
CA ARG A 64 3.98 -7.74 3.36
C ARG A 64 3.33 -8.62 4.42
N LEU A 65 2.00 -8.66 4.47
CA LEU A 65 1.27 -9.45 5.45
C LEU A 65 1.48 -10.95 5.22
N ASN A 66 1.59 -11.42 3.98
CA ASN A 66 1.80 -12.85 3.69
C ASN A 66 2.98 -13.46 4.47
N THR A 67 4.09 -12.71 4.61
CA THR A 67 5.29 -13.18 5.35
C THR A 67 5.27 -12.85 6.86
N ARG A 68 4.50 -11.86 7.30
CA ARG A 68 4.57 -11.31 8.67
C ARG A 68 3.28 -11.40 9.48
N TRP A 69 2.18 -11.89 8.90
CA TRP A 69 0.86 -11.92 9.53
C TRP A 69 0.86 -12.57 10.92
N ARG A 70 1.52 -13.71 11.07
CA ARG A 70 1.60 -14.43 12.36
C ARG A 70 2.41 -13.70 13.43
N ARG A 71 3.25 -12.73 13.06
CA ARG A 71 4.08 -11.94 13.98
C ARG A 71 3.36 -10.70 14.51
N LEU A 72 2.19 -10.36 13.96
CA LEU A 72 1.40 -9.23 14.41
C LEU A 72 0.59 -9.59 15.67
N ALA A 73 0.41 -8.61 16.56
CA ALA A 73 -0.47 -8.77 17.71
C ALA A 73 -1.90 -9.11 17.26
N ALA A 74 -2.69 -9.76 18.12
CA ALA A 74 -4.08 -10.10 17.80
C ALA A 74 -4.91 -8.85 17.48
N GLU A 75 -4.79 -7.80 18.28
CA GLU A 75 -5.48 -6.52 18.09
C GLU A 75 -5.15 -5.88 16.74
N GLN A 76 -3.86 -5.88 16.35
CA GLN A 76 -3.42 -5.36 15.05
C GLN A 76 -4.01 -6.15 13.89
N ARG A 77 -4.13 -7.48 14.03
CA ARG A 77 -4.76 -8.33 13.01
C ARG A 77 -6.25 -8.03 12.86
N GLU A 78 -6.97 -7.86 13.97
CA GLU A 78 -8.40 -7.51 13.91
C GLU A 78 -8.62 -6.11 13.33
N SER A 79 -7.83 -5.13 13.76
CA SER A 79 -7.88 -3.77 13.20
C SER A 79 -7.63 -3.76 11.68
N LEU A 80 -6.65 -4.52 11.21
CA LEU A 80 -6.37 -4.68 9.77
C LEU A 80 -7.53 -5.32 9.01
N LYS A 81 -8.19 -6.35 9.57
CA LYS A 81 -9.36 -6.96 8.94
C LYS A 81 -10.50 -5.96 8.78
N SER A 82 -10.82 -5.22 9.84
CA SER A 82 -11.85 -4.17 9.79
C SER A 82 -11.51 -3.11 8.76
N LEU A 83 -10.26 -2.62 8.74
CA LEU A 83 -9.79 -1.63 7.78
C LEU A 83 -9.91 -2.13 6.33
N ILE A 84 -9.47 -3.36 6.04
CA ILE A 84 -9.54 -3.94 4.70
C ILE A 84 -11.00 -4.10 4.26
N LEU A 85 -11.89 -4.56 5.16
CA LEU A 85 -13.32 -4.69 4.84
C LEU A 85 -13.95 -3.34 4.54
N THR A 86 -13.67 -2.31 5.34
CA THR A 86 -14.18 -0.96 5.09
C THR A 86 -13.63 -0.37 3.80
N ALA A 87 -12.34 -0.53 3.52
CA ALA A 87 -11.74 -0.04 2.29
C ALA A 87 -12.31 -0.74 1.06
N LEU A 88 -12.50 -2.06 1.14
CA LEU A 88 -13.12 -2.86 0.08
C LEU A 88 -14.55 -2.39 -0.22
N GLN A 89 -15.34 -2.07 0.80
CA GLN A 89 -16.69 -1.53 0.62
C GLN A 89 -16.72 -0.14 -0.04
N ARG A 90 -15.66 0.66 0.17
CA ARG A 90 -15.52 2.02 -0.40
C ARG A 90 -14.89 2.03 -1.78
N GLU A 91 -14.32 0.91 -2.22
CA GLU A 91 -13.61 0.86 -3.49
C GLU A 91 -14.59 1.08 -4.64
N THR A 92 -14.30 2.10 -5.46
CA THR A 92 -15.13 2.50 -6.58
C THR A 92 -14.70 1.83 -7.86
N GLU A 93 -13.42 1.42 -7.93
CA GLU A 93 -12.84 0.77 -9.10
C GLU A 93 -12.45 -0.67 -8.79
N TRP A 94 -13.33 -1.57 -9.19
CA TRP A 94 -13.09 -2.99 -9.23
C TRP A 94 -12.42 -3.24 -10.58
N GLY A 95 -11.26 -3.90 -10.59
CA GLY A 95 -10.60 -4.31 -11.83
C GLY A 95 -11.42 -5.38 -12.58
N PHE A 96 -12.60 -5.01 -13.06
CA PHE A 96 -13.33 -5.66 -14.13
C PHE A 96 -12.95 -4.91 -15.40
N CYS A 97 -11.76 -5.19 -15.92
CA CYS A 97 -11.57 -5.09 -17.36
C CYS A 97 -12.18 -6.35 -17.98
N CYS A 98 -13.05 -6.12 -18.95
CA CYS A 98 -13.56 -7.09 -19.91
C CYS A 98 -12.45 -7.94 -20.54
#